data_AF-A0A382XQP7-F1
#
_entry.id   AF-A0A382XQP7-F1
#
_cell.length_a   1.000
_cell.length_b   1.000
_cell.length_c   1.000
_cell.angle_alpha   90.00
_cell.angle_beta   90.00
_cell.angle_gamma   90.00
#
_symmetry.space_group_name_H-M   'P 1'
#
loop_
_entity.id
_entity.type
_entity.pdbx_description
1 polymer ?
#
loop_
_entity_poly.entity_id
_entity_poly.type
_entity_poly.pdbx_seq_one_letter_code
_entity_poly.pdbx_strand_id
1 'polypeptide(L)'
;MGEQIVLGLGNNIDYEIEWNSQVIERLIVEYGITASEIGTDIPISSTRDLVVSILGFLKSETGGERFVTSLAIILDFASLFQKRITMGGTSLRAAIAMRKIGYNSALHLVTINDLVRKMIPQDSPWVCSNDSDSL
;
A
#
# COMPACT_ATOMS: atom_id res chain seq x y z
N MET A 1 -1.33 -36.88 -0.47
CA MET A 1 -2.55 -36.07 -0.47
C MET A 1 -2.18 -34.79 0.26
N GLY A 2 -2.03 -33.68 -0.47
CA GLY A 2 -1.55 -32.42 0.10
C GLY A 2 -2.69 -31.62 0.74
N GLU A 3 -2.35 -30.80 1.72
CA GLU A 3 -3.29 -29.87 2.35
C GLU A 3 -3.93 -28.94 1.31
N GLN A 4 -5.24 -28.74 1.37
CA GLN A 4 -5.96 -27.78 0.54
C GLN A 4 -6.04 -26.44 1.27
N ILE A 5 -5.32 -25.44 0.79
CA ILE A 5 -5.14 -24.17 1.49
C ILE A 5 -5.79 -23.06 0.68
N VAL A 6 -6.65 -22.28 1.33
CA VAL A 6 -7.31 -21.10 0.75
C VAL A 6 -6.86 -19.86 1.50
N LEU A 7 -6.43 -18.83 0.76
CA LEU A 7 -5.93 -17.57 1.31
C LEU A 7 -6.72 -16.39 0.73
N GLY A 8 -7.24 -15.54 1.60
CA GLY A 8 -8.08 -14.38 1.26
C GLY A 8 -8.31 -13.51 2.49
N LEU A 9 -9.19 -12.50 2.46
CA LEU A 9 -9.93 -12.00 1.29
C LEU A 9 -9.30 -10.75 0.68
N GLY A 10 -8.10 -10.34 1.10
CA GLY A 10 -7.50 -9.07 0.70
C GLY A 10 -6.18 -9.21 -0.07
N ASN A 11 -5.99 -8.33 -1.06
CA ASN A 11 -4.71 -8.02 -1.67
C ASN A 11 -4.68 -6.54 -2.06
N ASN A 12 -3.50 -5.95 -2.13
CA ASN A 12 -3.33 -4.57 -2.55
C ASN A 12 -1.95 -4.38 -3.20
N ILE A 13 -1.74 -3.20 -3.79
CA ILE A 13 -0.44 -2.77 -4.30
C ILE A 13 0.15 -1.79 -3.29
N ASP A 14 1.41 -2.01 -2.94
CA ASP A 14 2.17 -1.13 -2.05
C ASP A 14 3.11 -0.28 -2.90
N TYR A 15 3.02 1.04 -2.71
CA TYR A 15 3.99 2.00 -3.25
C TYR A 15 4.99 2.35 -2.13
N GLU A 16 6.05 1.54 -2.02
CA GLU A 16 7.11 1.74 -1.04
C GLU A 16 8.02 2.89 -1.50
N ILE A 17 8.11 3.96 -0.71
CA ILE A 17 8.98 5.11 -1.00
C ILE A 17 10.29 5.05 -0.20
N GLU A 18 11.35 5.60 -0.77
CA GLU A 18 12.58 5.91 -0.03
C GLU A 18 12.46 7.30 0.60
N TRP A 19 12.59 7.39 1.92
CA TRP A 19 12.48 8.64 2.66
C TRP A 19 13.53 9.65 2.21
N ASN A 20 13.08 10.87 1.92
CA ASN A 20 13.93 11.98 1.51
C ASN A 20 13.50 13.25 2.26
N SER A 21 14.38 13.76 3.13
CA SER A 21 14.05 14.93 3.95
C SER A 21 13.86 16.19 3.11
N GLN A 22 14.63 16.37 2.03
CA GLN A 22 14.52 17.54 1.17
C GLN A 22 13.15 17.64 0.47
N VAL A 23 12.56 16.49 0.11
CA VAL A 23 11.19 16.46 -0.45
C VAL A 23 10.18 16.88 0.60
N ILE A 24 10.27 16.36 1.83
CA ILE A 24 9.35 16.70 2.92
C ILE A 24 9.49 18.18 3.33
N GLU A 25 10.71 18.67 3.49
CA GLU A 25 11.00 20.08 3.82
C GLU A 25 10.46 21.03 2.75
N ARG A 26 10.62 20.69 1.46
CA ARG A 26 10.02 21.47 0.36
C ARG A 26 8.50 21.52 0.48
N LEU A 27 7.85 20.38 0.73
CA LEU A 27 6.39 20.31 0.86
C LEU A 27 5.87 21.08 2.08
N ILE A 28 6.61 21.09 3.20
CA ILE A 28 6.29 21.92 4.37
C ILE A 28 6.23 23.40 3.97
N VAL A 29 7.23 23.88 3.25
CA VAL A 29 7.30 25.28 2.81
C VAL A 29 6.21 25.58 1.78
N GLU A 30 6.05 24.73 0.77
CA GLU A 30 5.08 24.89 -0.32
C GLU A 30 3.63 24.94 0.19
N TYR A 31 3.30 24.09 1.15
CA TYR A 31 1.96 24.03 1.74
C TYR A 31 1.76 24.92 2.97
N GLY A 32 2.80 25.67 3.38
CA GLY A 32 2.77 26.53 4.56
C GLY A 32 2.41 25.77 5.84
N ILE A 33 2.94 24.56 6.02
CA ILE A 33 2.62 23.71 7.18
C ILE A 33 3.28 24.28 8.44
N THR A 34 2.48 24.43 9.49
CA THR A 34 2.90 24.96 10.79
C THR A 34 2.93 23.86 11.86
N ALA A 35 3.66 24.09 12.96
CA ALA A 35 3.75 23.10 14.04
C ALA A 35 2.42 22.84 14.77
N SER A 36 1.48 23.80 14.73
CA SER A 36 0.19 23.74 15.44
C SER A 36 -0.85 22.84 14.77
N GLU A 37 -0.72 22.58 13.46
CA GLU A 37 -1.66 21.71 12.73
C GLU A 37 -1.19 20.25 12.63
N ILE A 38 0.06 19.97 13.01
CA ILE A 38 0.63 18.62 12.97
C ILE A 38 -0.13 17.71 13.93
N GLY A 39 -0.73 16.65 13.39
CA GLY A 39 -1.48 15.65 14.15
C GLY A 39 -1.68 14.36 13.36
N THR A 40 -1.85 13.25 14.06
CA THR A 40 -2.05 11.93 13.44
C THR A 40 -3.51 11.64 13.14
N ASP A 41 -4.45 12.33 13.79
CA ASP A 41 -5.89 12.09 13.66
C ASP A 41 -6.63 13.13 12.81
N ILE A 42 -6.19 13.29 11.57
CA ILE A 42 -6.82 14.18 10.58
C ILE A 42 -7.37 13.38 9.38
N PRO A 43 -8.53 13.75 8.80
CA PRO A 43 -8.96 13.24 7.51
C PRO A 43 -7.95 13.62 6.42
N ILE A 44 -7.62 12.68 5.52
CA ILE A 44 -6.65 12.92 4.46
C ILE A 44 -7.38 12.99 3.11
N SER A 45 -7.66 14.22 2.66
CA SER A 45 -8.34 14.49 1.38
C SER A 45 -7.48 15.23 0.36
N SER A 46 -6.24 15.53 0.70
CA SER A 46 -5.24 16.12 -0.19
C SER A 46 -3.82 15.63 0.14
N THR A 47 -2.88 15.86 -0.78
CA THR A 47 -1.44 15.60 -0.55
C THR A 47 -0.91 16.41 0.62
N ARG A 48 -1.43 17.62 0.85
CA ARG A 48 -1.08 18.44 2.01
C ARG A 48 -1.46 17.75 3.32
N ASP A 49 -2.70 17.26 3.42
CA ASP A 49 -3.17 16.57 4.64
C ASP A 49 -2.36 15.31 4.91
N LEU A 50 -1.95 14.61 3.84
CA LEU A 50 -1.07 13.44 3.96
C LEU A 50 0.28 13.82 4.56
N VAL A 51 0.89 14.92 4.11
CA VAL A 51 2.15 15.42 4.68
C VAL A 51 1.98 15.83 6.15
N VAL A 52 0.90 16.53 6.50
CA VAL A 52 0.60 16.89 7.90
C VAL A 52 0.47 15.64 8.78
N SER A 53 -0.23 14.62 8.29
CA SER A 53 -0.40 13.35 9.01
C SER A 53 0.93 12.60 9.20
N ILE A 54 1.76 12.52 8.16
CA ILE A 54 3.12 11.93 8.22
C ILE A 54 3.98 12.65 9.25
N LEU A 55 3.98 14.00 9.24
CA LEU A 55 4.71 14.80 10.23
C LEU A 55 4.21 14.55 11.65
N GLY A 56 2.92 14.24 11.81
CA GLY A 56 2.33 13.82 13.08
C GLY A 56 3.00 12.56 13.62
N PHE A 57 3.12 11.53 12.78
CA PHE A 57 3.77 10.27 13.12
C PHE A 57 5.26 10.43 13.40
N LEU A 58 5.96 11.25 12.61
CA LEU A 58 7.36 11.57 12.84
C LEU A 58 7.56 12.29 14.18
N LYS A 59 6.70 13.26 14.50
CA LYS A 59 6.74 14.02 15.76
C LYS A 59 6.44 13.14 16.99
N SER A 60 5.58 12.14 16.85
CA SER A 60 5.27 11.19 17.92
C SER A 60 6.21 9.98 17.97
N GLU A 61 7.15 9.87 17.02
CA GLU A 61 8.06 8.72 16.88
C GLU A 61 7.33 7.37 16.76
N THR A 62 6.17 7.37 16.09
CA THR A 62 5.34 6.17 15.92
C THR A 62 5.04 5.91 14.46
N GLY A 63 4.78 4.64 14.12
CA GLY A 63 4.15 4.25 12.87
C GLY A 63 2.63 4.23 12.99
N GLY A 64 1.94 4.06 11.85
CA GLY A 64 0.50 3.86 11.84
C GLY A 64 -0.05 3.72 10.43
N GLU A 65 -1.36 3.52 10.37
CA GLU A 65 -2.13 3.43 9.14
C GLU A 65 -3.24 4.49 9.15
N ARG A 66 -3.47 5.12 8.00
CA ARG A 66 -4.51 6.13 7.82
C ARG A 66 -5.26 5.89 6.53
N PHE A 67 -6.56 6.17 6.57
CA PHE A 67 -7.38 6.19 5.37
C PHE A 67 -7.14 7.47 4.57
N VAL A 68 -6.86 7.31 3.27
CA VAL A 68 -6.73 8.40 2.31
C VAL A 68 -7.92 8.31 1.36
N THR A 69 -8.61 9.43 1.14
CA THR A 69 -9.90 9.41 0.43
C THR A 69 -9.79 9.07 -1.05
N SER A 70 -8.59 9.16 -1.65
CA SER A 70 -8.38 8.91 -3.07
C SER A 70 -7.00 8.32 -3.35
N LEU A 71 -6.94 7.35 -4.26
CA LEU A 71 -5.71 6.78 -4.80
C LEU A 71 -4.82 7.86 -5.45
N ALA A 72 -5.41 8.88 -6.09
CA ALA A 72 -4.64 9.94 -6.76
C ALA A 72 -3.70 10.66 -5.78
N ILE A 73 -4.13 10.90 -4.54
CA ILE A 73 -3.31 11.52 -3.50
C ILE A 73 -2.08 10.66 -3.19
N ILE A 74 -2.26 9.35 -3.10
CA ILE A 74 -1.18 8.39 -2.85
C ILE A 74 -0.20 8.40 -4.03
N LEU A 75 -0.70 8.37 -5.27
CA LEU A 75 0.12 8.37 -6.47
C LEU A 75 0.89 9.67 -6.65
N ASP A 76 0.24 10.82 -6.43
CA ASP A 76 0.85 12.14 -6.51
C ASP A 76 1.96 12.27 -5.48
N PHE A 77 1.70 11.92 -4.22
CA PHE A 77 2.72 11.94 -3.17
C PHE A 77 3.89 11.00 -3.48
N ALA A 78 3.60 9.74 -3.83
CA ALA A 78 4.63 8.74 -4.13
C ALA A 78 5.42 9.08 -5.41
N SER A 79 4.90 9.92 -6.31
CA SER A 79 5.63 10.40 -7.49
C SER A 79 6.82 11.29 -7.16
N LEU A 80 6.82 11.91 -5.96
CA LEU A 80 7.85 12.83 -5.51
C LEU A 80 9.11 12.13 -4.97
N PHE A 81 9.07 10.80 -4.83
CA PHE A 81 10.14 9.99 -4.23
C PHE A 81 10.63 8.91 -5.20
N GLN A 82 11.84 8.41 -4.94
CA GLN A 82 12.21 7.09 -5.44
C GLN A 82 11.28 6.06 -4.79
N LYS A 83 10.74 5.15 -5.59
CA LYS A 83 9.74 4.19 -5.12
C LYS A 83 9.92 2.82 -5.77
N ARG A 84 9.46 1.79 -5.06
CA ARG A 84 9.26 0.44 -5.58
C ARG A 84 7.79 0.07 -5.47
N ILE A 85 7.31 -0.66 -6.47
CA ILE A 85 5.98 -1.24 -6.45
C ILE A 85 6.11 -2.66 -5.92
N THR A 86 5.47 -2.94 -4.79
CA THR A 86 5.46 -4.25 -4.15
C THR A 86 4.02 -4.74 -3.95
N MET A 87 3.87 -6.01 -3.63
CA MET A 87 2.56 -6.59 -3.35
C MET A 87 2.27 -6.51 -1.85
N GLY A 88 1.18 -5.82 -1.55
CA GLY A 88 0.56 -5.83 -0.24
C GLY A 88 -0.50 -6.93 -0.12
N GLY A 89 -1.03 -7.07 1.09
CA GLY A 89 -2.03 -8.07 1.43
C GLY A 89 -1.39 -9.33 1.97
N THR A 90 -1.70 -9.62 3.23
CA THR A 90 -1.17 -10.76 3.97
C THR A 90 -1.38 -12.08 3.23
N SER A 91 -2.54 -12.27 2.60
CA SER A 91 -2.94 -13.52 1.95
C SER A 91 -2.11 -13.83 0.70
N LEU A 92 -1.90 -12.84 -0.17
CA LEU A 92 -1.06 -13.02 -1.36
C LEU A 92 0.41 -13.21 -0.97
N ARG A 93 0.92 -12.42 -0.02
CA ARG A 93 2.29 -12.55 0.49
C ARG A 93 2.52 -13.92 1.14
N ALA A 94 1.53 -14.43 1.89
CA ALA A 94 1.57 -15.76 2.46
C ALA A 94 1.62 -16.84 1.36
N ALA A 95 0.80 -16.75 0.31
CA ALA A 95 0.84 -17.70 -0.79
C ALA A 95 2.22 -17.73 -1.49
N ILE A 96 2.82 -16.57 -1.71
CA ILE A 96 4.18 -16.46 -2.29
C ILE A 96 5.21 -17.14 -1.37
N ALA A 97 5.14 -16.93 -0.06
CA ALA A 97 6.05 -17.55 0.89
C ALA A 97 5.83 -19.07 1.00
N MET A 98 4.57 -19.51 1.05
CA MET A 98 4.18 -20.92 1.13
C MET A 98 4.63 -21.71 -0.10
N ARG A 99 4.59 -21.10 -1.29
CA ARG A 99 5.11 -21.75 -2.49
C ARG A 99 6.60 -22.05 -2.41
N LYS A 100 7.39 -21.17 -1.79
CA LYS A 100 8.84 -21.40 -1.59
C LYS A 100 9.14 -22.62 -0.71
N ILE A 101 8.20 -23.04 0.13
CA ILE A 101 8.31 -24.21 0.99
C ILE A 101 7.46 -25.40 0.50
N GLY A 102 7.00 -25.35 -0.76
CA GLY A 102 6.35 -26.49 -1.43
C GLY A 102 4.82 -26.58 -1.27
N TYR A 103 4.17 -25.54 -0.75
CA TYR A 103 2.70 -25.50 -0.64
C TYR A 103 2.09 -24.59 -1.70
N ASN A 104 1.08 -25.09 -2.40
CA ASN A 104 0.26 -24.28 -3.30
C ASN A 104 -1.07 -23.93 -2.62
N SER A 105 -1.47 -22.67 -2.71
CA SER A 105 -2.71 -22.17 -2.14
C SER A 105 -3.62 -21.62 -3.23
N ALA A 106 -4.94 -21.79 -3.06
CA ALA A 106 -5.96 -21.08 -3.81
C ALA A 106 -6.13 -19.67 -3.24
N LEU A 107 -6.29 -18.67 -4.10
CA LEU A 107 -6.33 -17.25 -3.73
C LEU A 107 -7.70 -16.63 -3.98
N HIS A 108 -8.18 -15.86 -3.01
CA HIS A 108 -9.25 -14.89 -3.21
C HIS A 108 -8.66 -13.48 -3.22
N LEU A 109 -8.95 -12.73 -4.27
CA LEU A 109 -8.45 -11.38 -4.53
C LEU A 109 -9.60 -10.37 -4.54
N VAL A 110 -9.33 -9.12 -4.18
CA VAL A 110 -10.27 -7.98 -4.28
C VAL A 110 -9.82 -6.94 -5.29
N THR A 111 -8.58 -7.04 -5.76
CA THR A 111 -7.99 -6.15 -6.76
C THR A 111 -7.20 -7.00 -7.75
N ILE A 112 -7.38 -6.75 -9.04
CA ILE A 112 -6.65 -7.45 -10.11
C ILE A 112 -6.22 -6.45 -11.16
N ASN A 113 -4.96 -6.50 -11.56
CA ASN A 113 -4.42 -5.80 -12.73
C ASN A 113 -3.18 -6.56 -13.22
N ASP A 114 -2.50 -6.05 -14.24
CA ASP A 114 -1.32 -6.70 -14.81
C ASP A 114 -0.17 -6.89 -13.81
N LEU A 115 -0.03 -6.00 -12.83
CA LEU A 115 0.99 -6.13 -11.78
C LEU A 115 0.62 -7.28 -10.83
N VAL A 116 -0.63 -7.33 -10.38
CA VAL A 116 -1.12 -8.42 -9.51
C VAL A 116 -0.95 -9.77 -10.23
N ARG A 117 -1.38 -9.88 -11.50
CA ARG A 117 -1.26 -11.13 -12.28
C ARG A 117 0.16 -11.66 -12.36
N LYS A 118 1.13 -10.77 -12.57
CA LYS A 118 2.57 -11.14 -12.66
C LYS A 118 3.13 -11.65 -11.33
N MET A 119 2.51 -11.29 -10.22
CA MET A 119 2.99 -11.60 -8.87
C MET A 119 2.25 -12.79 -8.22
N ILE A 120 1.13 -13.24 -8.80
CA ILE A 120 0.46 -14.46 -8.35
C ILE A 120 1.41 -15.65 -8.55
N PRO A 121 1.56 -16.52 -7.54
CA PRO A 121 2.34 -17.73 -7.71
C PRO A 121 1.77 -18.57 -8.87
N GLN A 122 2.59 -18.87 -9.87
CA GLN A 122 2.26 -19.83 -10.93
C GLN A 122 1.70 -21.13 -10.31
N ASP A 123 0.68 -21.70 -10.96
CA ASP A 123 -0.10 -22.85 -10.51
C ASP A 123 -1.04 -22.62 -9.31
N SER A 124 -1.07 -21.42 -8.71
CA SER A 124 -2.12 -21.05 -7.75
C SER A 124 -3.42 -20.70 -8.48
N PRO A 125 -4.53 -21.44 -8.27
CA PRO A 125 -5.83 -21.01 -8.75
C PRO A 125 -6.24 -19.75 -7.98
N TRP A 126 -6.94 -18.83 -8.65
CA TRP A 126 -7.42 -17.61 -8.03
C TRP A 126 -8.79 -17.20 -8.54
N VAL A 127 -9.53 -16.50 -7.68
CA VAL A 127 -10.79 -15.81 -8.01
C VAL A 127 -10.66 -14.37 -7.53
N CYS A 128 -11.22 -13.41 -8.28
CA CYS A 128 -11.29 -12.02 -7.88
C CYS A 128 -12.74 -11.59 -7.72
N SER A 129 -13.07 -10.86 -6.65
CA SER A 129 -14.41 -10.28 -6.47
C SER A 129 -14.69 -9.12 -7.42
N ASN A 130 -13.66 -8.53 -8.03
CA ASN A 130 -13.84 -7.43 -8.95
C ASN A 130 -14.09 -7.97 -10.36
N ASP A 131 -15.15 -7.48 -11.01
CA ASP A 131 -15.56 -7.91 -12.35
C ASP A 131 -14.68 -7.32 -13.47
N SER A 132 -13.84 -6.35 -13.12
CA SER A 132 -12.96 -5.65 -14.06
C SER A 132 -11.60 -5.34 -13.44
N ASP A 133 -10.63 -5.01 -14.29
CA ASP A 133 -9.29 -4.63 -13.85
C ASP A 133 -9.33 -3.35 -13.03
N SER A 134 -8.56 -3.37 -11.95
CA SER A 134 -8.38 -2.25 -11.03
C SER A 134 -7.33 -1.29 -11.59
N LEU A 135 -7.54 0.01 -11.33
CA LEU A 135 -6.60 1.07 -11.67
C LEU A 135 -5.27 0.94 -10.91
#